data_AF-A0A7C6NT04-F1
#
_entry.id   AF-A0A7C6NT04-F1
#
_cell.length_a   1.000
_cell.length_b   1.000
_cell.length_c   1.000
_cell.angle_alpha   90.00
_cell.angle_beta   90.00
_cell.angle_gamma   90.00
#
_symmetry.space_group_name_H-M   'P 1'
#
loop_
_entity.id
_entity.type
_entity.pdbx_description
1 polymer ?
#
loop_
_entity_poly.entity_id
_entity_poly.type
_entity_poly.pdbx_seq_one_letter_code
_entity_poly.pdbx_strand_id
1 'polypeptide(L)'
;MLRTGHFMRPPEDDQIYNIGDRVEVNCDHEDEEGQRIRGWVRGTVVQVENKLIAVQFKNQKIYLTDGWMVPDNILWFPFDSENVRPWVSPQSRARK
;
A
#
# COMPACT_ATOMS: atom_id res chain seq x y z
N MET A 1 -40.84 12.49 30.92
CA MET A 1 -40.58 12.34 29.47
C MET A 1 -39.08 12.52 29.25
N LEU A 2 -38.33 11.42 29.04
CA LEU A 2 -36.90 11.48 28.74
C LEU A 2 -36.73 11.57 27.22
N ARG A 3 -36.10 12.65 26.75
CA ARG A 3 -35.75 12.83 25.33
C ARG A 3 -34.63 11.85 24.99
N THR A 4 -34.90 10.91 24.10
CA THR A 4 -33.88 10.10 23.43
C THR A 4 -33.01 11.03 22.59
N GLY A 5 -31.77 11.25 23.03
CA GLY A 5 -30.76 11.93 22.22
C GLY A 5 -30.49 11.11 20.97
N HIS A 6 -30.54 11.75 19.80
CA HIS A 6 -30.04 11.15 18.57
C HIS A 6 -28.52 11.02 18.71
N PHE A 7 -28.04 9.81 18.98
CA PHE A 7 -26.61 9.52 18.88
C PHE A 7 -26.24 9.48 17.39
N MET A 8 -25.41 10.44 16.95
CA MET A 8 -24.74 10.32 15.65
C MET A 8 -23.86 9.08 15.70
N ARG A 9 -24.03 8.18 14.73
CA ARG A 9 -23.06 7.10 14.52
C ARG A 9 -21.74 7.75 14.11
N PRO A 10 -20.59 7.32 14.67
CA PRO A 10 -19.31 7.71 14.13
C PRO A 10 -19.29 7.42 12.63
N PRO A 11 -18.71 8.30 11.80
CA PRO A 11 -18.48 7.96 10.40
C PRO A 11 -17.67 6.67 10.33
N GLU A 12 -18.03 5.79 9.39
CA GLU A 12 -17.24 4.61 9.09
C GLU A 12 -15.89 5.10 8.54
N ASP A 13 -14.77 4.65 9.12
CA ASP A 13 -13.46 4.86 8.48
C ASP A 13 -13.49 3.99 7.22
N ASP A 14 -13.53 4.61 6.04
CA ASP A 14 -13.41 3.91 4.76
C ASP A 14 -12.05 3.23 4.72
N GLN A 15 -11.99 1.96 5.11
CA GLN A 15 -10.77 1.17 5.04
C GLN A 15 -10.44 0.93 3.56
N ILE A 16 -9.49 1.73 3.05
CA ILE A 16 -9.12 1.78 1.63
C ILE A 16 -8.38 0.50 1.19
N TYR A 17 -7.68 -0.16 2.12
CA TYR A 17 -6.85 -1.33 1.85
C TYR A 17 -7.11 -2.46 2.85
N ASN A 18 -7.05 -3.69 2.34
CA ASN A 18 -7.17 -4.93 3.09
C ASN A 18 -5.89 -5.78 2.97
N ILE A 19 -5.63 -6.64 3.96
CA ILE A 19 -4.56 -7.64 3.88
C ILE A 19 -4.82 -8.55 2.67
N GLY A 20 -3.79 -8.73 1.84
CA GLY A 20 -3.84 -9.50 0.60
C GLY A 20 -4.04 -8.64 -0.65
N ASP A 21 -4.40 -7.37 -0.52
CA ASP A 21 -4.56 -6.47 -1.66
C ASP A 21 -3.26 -6.32 -2.43
N ARG A 22 -3.38 -6.30 -3.77
CA ARG A 22 -2.26 -6.01 -4.67
C ARG A 22 -2.19 -4.52 -4.92
N VAL A 23 -1.00 -3.96 -4.75
CA VAL A 23 -0.73 -2.53 -4.92
C VAL A 23 0.52 -2.34 -5.77
N GLU A 24 0.68 -1.17 -6.34
CA GLU A 24 1.94 -0.68 -6.87
C GLU A 24 2.45 0.45 -5.99
N VAL A 25 3.74 0.43 -5.70
CA VAL A 25 4.41 1.40 -4.84
C VAL A 25 5.52 2.08 -5.60
N ASN A 26 5.59 3.41 -5.52
CA ASN A 26 6.68 4.21 -6.08
C ASN A 26 7.83 4.30 -5.07
N CYS A 27 8.84 3.44 -5.19
CA CYS A 27 9.98 3.39 -4.27
C CYS A 27 11.29 3.06 -4.99
N ASP A 28 12.39 3.19 -4.25
CA ASP A 28 13.72 2.84 -4.74
C ASP A 28 13.89 1.31 -4.74
N HIS A 29 14.23 0.74 -5.90
CA HIS A 29 14.38 -0.69 -6.11
C HIS A 29 15.37 -0.99 -7.23
N GLU A 30 15.85 -2.23 -7.33
CA GLU A 30 16.64 -2.67 -8.50
C GLU A 30 15.74 -2.92 -9.73
N ASP A 31 16.17 -2.50 -10.92
CA ASP A 31 15.55 -2.94 -12.17
C ASP A 31 16.00 -4.36 -12.58
N GLU A 32 15.59 -4.80 -13.77
CA GLU A 32 15.95 -6.12 -14.31
C GLU A 32 17.46 -6.29 -14.55
N GLU A 33 18.20 -5.18 -14.70
CA GLU A 33 19.65 -5.14 -14.87
C GLU A 33 20.39 -4.96 -13.52
N GLY A 34 19.65 -4.95 -12.40
CA GLY A 34 20.19 -4.79 -11.06
C GLY A 34 20.59 -3.34 -10.73
N GLN A 35 20.19 -2.35 -11.54
CA GLN A 35 20.46 -0.95 -11.28
C GLN A 35 19.42 -0.38 -10.32
N ARG A 36 19.87 0.39 -9.33
CA ARG A 36 18.96 1.09 -8.41
C ARG A 36 18.25 2.22 -9.15
N ILE A 37 16.93 2.13 -9.22
CA ILE A 37 16.03 3.13 -9.80
C ILE A 37 14.92 3.50 -8.82
N ARG A 38 14.20 4.59 -9.07
CA ARG A 38 12.95 4.91 -8.38
C ARG A 38 11.79 4.76 -9.36
N GLY A 39 10.80 3.97 -8.98
CA GLY A 39 9.63 3.75 -9.84
C GLY A 39 8.59 2.85 -9.21
N TRP A 40 7.56 2.52 -9.99
CA TRP A 40 6.42 1.71 -9.55
C TRP A 40 6.75 0.22 -9.57
N VAL A 41 6.67 -0.41 -8.40
CA VAL A 41 6.87 -1.86 -8.25
C VAL A 41 5.67 -2.50 -7.54
N ARG A 42 5.32 -3.73 -7.96
CA ARG A 42 4.17 -4.45 -7.41
C ARG A 42 4.50 -5.01 -6.03
N GLY A 43 3.58 -4.83 -5.10
CA GLY A 43 3.65 -5.36 -3.74
C GLY A 43 2.35 -6.02 -3.31
N THR A 44 2.31 -6.48 -2.06
CA THR A 44 1.11 -7.04 -1.43
C THR A 44 0.97 -6.46 -0.03
N VAL A 45 -0.22 -5.99 0.33
CA VAL A 45 -0.51 -5.54 1.69
C VAL A 45 -0.47 -6.76 2.61
N VAL A 46 0.43 -6.76 3.59
CA VAL A 46 0.61 -7.87 4.55
C VAL A 46 0.14 -7.50 5.96
N GLN A 47 0.04 -6.21 6.26
CA GLN A 47 -0.47 -5.71 7.53
C GLN A 47 -1.18 -4.38 7.30
N VAL A 48 -2.22 -4.15 8.10
CA VAL A 48 -2.97 -2.90 8.16
C VAL A 48 -3.13 -2.53 9.62
N GLU A 49 -2.61 -1.37 10.01
CA GLU A 49 -2.62 -0.92 11.41
C GLU A 49 -2.56 0.61 11.48
N ASN A 50 -3.41 1.23 12.31
CA ASN A 50 -3.38 2.67 12.58
C ASN A 50 -3.31 3.57 11.32
N LYS A 51 -4.13 3.27 10.29
CA LYS A 51 -4.13 3.97 8.98
C LYS A 51 -2.80 3.89 8.21
N LEU A 52 -1.95 2.93 8.57
CA LEU A 52 -0.77 2.51 7.83
C LEU A 52 -0.99 1.13 7.22
N ILE A 53 -0.38 0.91 6.06
CA ILE A 53 -0.25 -0.40 5.43
C ILE A 53 1.22 -0.80 5.39
N ALA A 54 1.49 -2.07 5.64
CA ALA A 54 2.78 -2.67 5.34
C ALA A 54 2.68 -3.40 4.00
N VAL A 55 3.54 -3.05 3.05
CA VAL A 55 3.58 -3.64 1.71
C VAL A 55 4.83 -4.48 1.59
N GLN A 56 4.66 -5.77 1.33
CA GLN A 56 5.75 -6.70 1.07
C GLN A 56 6.03 -6.81 -0.43
N PHE A 57 7.31 -6.75 -0.80
CA PHE A 57 7.80 -6.94 -2.15
C PHE A 57 8.48 -8.30 -2.28
N LYS A 58 7.99 -9.14 -3.20
CA LYS A 58 8.57 -10.46 -3.45
C LYS A 58 9.58 -10.38 -4.58
N ASN A 59 10.76 -10.95 -4.37
CA ASN A 59 11.83 -11.07 -5.37
C ASN A 59 12.38 -9.72 -5.86
N GLN A 60 12.25 -8.67 -5.07
CA GLN A 60 12.73 -7.33 -5.39
C GLN A 60 13.59 -6.82 -4.25
N LYS A 61 14.79 -6.29 -4.55
CA LYS A 61 15.56 -5.54 -3.56
C LYS A 61 15.02 -4.12 -3.44
N ILE A 62 14.68 -3.72 -2.22
CA ILE A 62 14.08 -2.42 -1.90
C ILE A 62 15.05 -1.59 -1.06
N TYR A 63 15.05 -0.28 -1.27
CA TYR A 63 15.92 0.65 -0.58
C TYR A 63 15.13 1.80 0.03
N LEU A 64 15.58 2.27 1.18
CA LEU A 64 15.20 3.56 1.73
C LEU A 64 15.82 4.69 0.90
N THR A 65 15.26 5.89 1.01
CA THR A 65 15.72 7.06 0.24
C THR A 65 17.16 7.46 0.55
N ASP A 66 17.63 7.18 1.76
CA ASP A 66 19.02 7.39 2.18
C ASP A 66 19.98 6.29 1.67
N GLY A 67 19.46 5.28 0.98
CA GLY A 67 20.21 4.23 0.29
C GLY A 67 20.43 2.95 1.07
N TRP A 68 19.89 2.82 2.28
CA TRP A 68 19.91 1.55 2.99
C TRP A 68 18.98 0.52 2.34
N MET A 69 19.49 -0.68 2.11
CA MET A 69 18.67 -1.79 1.66
C MET A 69 17.77 -2.28 2.80
N VAL A 70 16.52 -2.58 2.48
CA VAL A 70 15.51 -3.05 3.43
C VAL A 70 15.51 -4.59 3.45
N PRO A 71 15.96 -5.24 4.54
CA PRO A 71 16.26 -6.68 4.52
C PRO A 71 15.02 -7.59 4.43
N ASP A 72 13.86 -7.14 4.93
CA ASP A 72 12.59 -7.87 4.85
C ASP A 72 11.79 -7.55 3.57
N ASN A 73 12.26 -6.57 2.79
CA ASN A 73 11.57 -5.98 1.65
C ASN A 73 10.12 -5.58 2.00
N ILE A 74 9.92 -4.95 3.16
CA ILE A 74 8.64 -4.39 3.59
C ILE A 74 8.78 -2.87 3.77
N LEU A 75 7.86 -2.12 3.16
CA LEU A 75 7.74 -0.68 3.39
C LEU A 75 6.36 -0.34 3.98
N TRP A 76 6.35 0.68 4.83
CA TRP A 76 5.15 1.17 5.48
C TRP A 76 4.68 2.48 4.85
N PHE A 77 3.37 2.59 4.60
CA PHE A 77 2.77 3.78 4.00
C PHE A 77 1.48 4.18 4.69
N PRO A 78 1.21 5.49 4.85
CA PRO A 78 -0.13 6.01 5.12
C PRO A 78 -1.13 5.61 4.03
N PHE A 79 -2.40 5.44 4.39
CA PHE A 79 -3.48 5.11 3.45
C PHE A 79 -3.63 6.14 2.32
N ASP A 80 -3.34 7.40 2.59
CA ASP A 80 -3.43 8.53 1.67
C ASP A 80 -2.10 8.81 0.93
N SER A 81 -1.12 7.90 1.03
CA SER A 81 0.16 8.08 0.37
C SER A 81 0.02 8.10 -1.15
N GLU A 82 0.47 9.17 -1.79
CA GLU A 82 0.56 9.29 -3.25
C GLU A 82 1.54 8.28 -3.87
N ASN A 83 2.40 7.65 -3.06
CA ASN A 83 3.33 6.62 -3.50
C ASN A 83 2.72 5.23 -3.54
N VAL A 84 1.44 5.05 -3.18
CA VAL A 84 0.76 3.75 -3.26
C VAL A 84 -0.50 3.89 -4.10
N ARG A 85 -0.72 2.92 -4.99
CA ARG A 85 -1.97 2.82 -5.76
C ARG A 85 -2.48 1.39 -5.85
N PRO A 86 -3.81 1.16 -5.94
CA PRO A 86 -4.37 -0.15 -6.21
C PRO A 86 -3.83 -0.72 -7.53
N TRP A 87 -3.42 -1.99 -7.52
CA TRP A 87 -3.05 -2.68 -8.75
C TRP A 87 -4.33 -3.17 -9.45
N VAL A 88 -4.62 -2.64 -10.62
CA VAL A 88 -5.75 -3.09 -11.44
C VAL A 88 -5.23 -4.05 -12.48
N SER A 89 -5.67 -5.31 -12.42
CA SER A 89 -5.27 -6.30 -13.43
C SER A 89 -5.67 -5.83 -14.85
N PRO A 90 -4.84 -6.04 -15.88
CA PRO A 90 -5.21 -5.70 -17.24
C PRO A 90 -6.50 -6.42 -17.70
N GLN A 91 -6.74 -7.65 -17.22
CA GLN A 91 -7.93 -8.43 -17.55
C GLN A 91 -9.23 -7.85 -16.97
N SER A 92 -9.18 -7.21 -15.80
CA SER A 92 -10.37 -6.56 -15.22
C SER A 92 -10.80 -5.29 -15.96
N ARG A 93 -9.90 -4.66 -16.73
CA ARG A 93 -10.26 -3.52 -17.60
C ARG A 93 -10.97 -3.95 -18.88
N ALA A 94 -10.70 -5.17 -19.37
CA ALA A 94 -11.30 -5.70 -20.60
C ALA A 94 -12.73 -6.25 -20.43
N ARG A 95 -13.21 -6.36 -19.19
CA ARG A 95 -14.58 -6.85 -18.86
C ARG A 95 -15.57 -5.73 -18.50
N LYS A 96 -15.17 -4.47 -18.66
CA LYS A 96 -16.03 -3.30 -18.44
C LYS A 96 -16.39 -2.62 -19.75
#